data_AF-A0A3B9W5U7-F1
#
_entry.id   AF-A0A3B9W5U7-F1
#
_cell.length_a   1.000
_cell.length_b   1.000
_cell.length_c   1.000
_cell.angle_alpha   90.00
_cell.angle_beta   90.00
_cell.angle_gamma   90.00
#
_symmetry.space_group_name_H-M   'P 1'
#
loop_
_entity.id
_entity.type
_entity.pdbx_description
1 polymer ?
#
loop_
_entity_poly.entity_id
_entity_poly.type
_entity_poly.pdbx_seq_one_letter_code
_entity_poly.pdbx_strand_id
1 'polypeptide(L)'
;MEQYRGTTILSVRRHGKVVIGGDGQVSMGSTVLKGNARKVRRLYGNQVLAGFAGGTADAFTLFERFEAKLEKHQGNLVRSAVEMAKDWRTD
;
A
#
# COMPACT_ATOMS: atom_id res chain seq x y z
N MET A 1 -16.12 13.21 13.05
CA MET A 1 -15.94 12.13 12.05
C MET A 1 -15.44 10.90 12.78
N GLU A 2 -16.18 9.78 12.72
CA GLU A 2 -15.69 8.53 13.31
C GLU A 2 -14.44 8.07 12.55
N GLN A 3 -13.40 7.75 13.32
CA GLN A 3 -12.11 7.37 12.78
C GLN A 3 -12.19 5.93 12.24
N TYR A 4 -12.05 5.76 10.92
CA TYR A 4 -11.89 4.44 10.33
C TYR A 4 -10.63 3.78 10.90
N ARG A 5 -10.80 2.67 11.62
CA ARG A 5 -9.67 1.79 11.96
C ARG A 5 -9.37 0.92 10.75
N GLY A 6 -8.24 1.22 10.12
CA GLY A 6 -7.69 0.44 9.03
C GLY A 6 -7.18 -0.93 9.48
N THR A 7 -6.72 -1.69 8.51
CA THR A 7 -6.02 -2.97 8.71
C THR A 7 -4.60 -2.70 9.18
N THR A 8 -4.00 -3.68 9.84
CA THR A 8 -2.58 -3.74 10.11
C THR A 8 -1.86 -4.34 8.90
N ILE A 9 -0.78 -3.69 8.47
CA ILE A 9 0.12 -4.23 7.45
C ILE A 9 1.52 -4.26 8.02
N LEU A 10 2.18 -5.42 7.90
CA LEU A 10 3.53 -5.67 8.39
C LEU A 10 4.42 -6.14 7.25
N SER A 11 5.63 -5.59 7.17
CA SER A 11 6.68 -6.03 6.26
C SER A 11 7.85 -6.58 7.07
N VAL A 12 8.39 -7.73 6.66
CA VAL A 12 9.56 -8.37 7.28
C VAL A 12 10.53 -8.79 6.18
N ARG A 13 11.81 -8.47 6.39
CA ARG A 13 12.92 -8.96 5.55
C ARG A 13 13.86 -9.78 6.42
N ARG A 14 14.07 -11.05 6.05
CA ARG A 14 14.96 -11.98 6.78
C ARG A 14 15.55 -13.01 5.82
N HIS A 15 16.85 -13.30 5.96
CA HIS A 15 17.56 -14.31 5.16
C HIS A 15 17.33 -14.16 3.64
N GLY A 16 17.45 -12.94 3.11
CA GLY A 16 17.27 -12.66 1.68
C GLY A 16 15.81 -12.71 1.17
N LYS A 17 14.83 -13.04 2.03
CA LYS A 17 13.41 -13.07 1.67
C LYS A 17 12.69 -11.85 2.24
N VAL A 18 11.71 -11.34 1.51
CA VAL A 18 10.81 -10.27 1.94
C VAL A 18 9.38 -10.76 1.90
N VAL A 19 8.61 -10.45 2.94
CA VAL A 19 7.19 -10.78 3.06
C VAL A 19 6.44 -9.54 3.52
N ILE A 20 5.28 -9.29 2.93
CA ILE A 20 4.30 -8.33 3.44
C ILE A 20 3.02 -9.11 3.76
N GLY A 21 2.52 -8.95 4.97
CA GLY A 21 1.25 -9.51 5.44
C GLY A 21 0.34 -8.41 5.96
N GLY A 22 -0.96 -8.66 5.95
CA GLY A 22 -1.93 -7.79 6.60
C GLY A 22 -3.24 -8.53 6.85
N ASP A 23 -4.00 -8.07 7.83
CA ASP A 23 -5.34 -8.59 8.10
C ASP A 23 -6.37 -7.99 7.13
N GLY A 24 -7.58 -8.54 7.16
CA GLY A 24 -8.67 -8.16 6.26
C GLY A 24 -9.80 -7.37 6.90
N GLN A 25 -9.69 -7.00 8.18
CA GLN A 25 -10.77 -6.36 8.91
C GLN A 25 -10.89 -4.88 8.54
N VAL A 26 -12.10 -4.47 8.14
CA VAL A 26 -12.47 -3.07 7.94
C VAL A 26 -13.58 -2.74 8.93
N SER A 27 -13.35 -1.73 9.76
CA SER A 27 -14.30 -1.33 10.80
C SER A 27 -14.72 0.13 10.63
N MET A 28 -15.97 0.44 10.96
CA MET A 28 -16.50 1.80 11.09
C MET A 28 -17.03 1.96 12.51
N GLY A 29 -16.41 2.86 13.28
CA GLY A 29 -16.62 2.92 14.73
C GLY A 29 -16.25 1.58 15.38
N SER A 30 -17.19 1.00 16.14
CA SER A 30 -17.06 -0.31 16.78
C SER A 30 -17.60 -1.49 15.93
N THR A 31 -18.10 -1.23 14.72
CA THR A 31 -18.74 -2.25 13.87
C THR A 31 -17.79 -2.76 12.78
N VAL A 32 -17.69 -4.08 12.63
CA VAL A 32 -16.94 -4.72 11.54
C VAL A 32 -17.80 -4.75 10.28
N LEU A 33 -17.31 -4.15 9.19
CA LEU A 33 -17.99 -4.08 7.90
C LEU A 33 -17.54 -5.17 6.93
N LYS A 34 -16.27 -5.60 7.00
CA LYS A 34 -15.68 -6.58 6.09
C LYS A 34 -14.51 -7.30 6.77
N GLY A 35 -14.38 -8.61 6.57
CA GLY A 35 -13.30 -9.41 7.16
C GLY A 35 -12.23 -9.92 6.17
N ASN A 36 -12.44 -9.73 4.87
CA ASN A 36 -11.61 -10.32 3.81
C ASN A 36 -10.98 -9.29 2.87
N ALA A 37 -10.73 -8.07 3.35
CA ALA A 37 -10.02 -7.07 2.56
C ALA A 37 -8.61 -7.57 2.19
N ARG A 38 -8.21 -7.40 0.93
CA ARG A 38 -6.86 -7.69 0.46
C ARG A 38 -6.15 -6.38 0.18
N LYS A 39 -5.31 -5.95 1.14
CA LYS A 39 -4.63 -4.64 1.10
C LYS A 39 -3.16 -4.71 0.72
N VAL A 40 -2.64 -5.93 0.49
CA VAL A 40 -1.30 -6.17 -0.07
C VAL A 40 -1.45 -6.46 -1.56
N ARG A 41 -0.67 -5.78 -2.38
CA ARG A 41 -0.62 -5.96 -3.83
C ARG A 41 0.80 -6.14 -4.33
N ARG A 42 0.88 -6.78 -5.48
CA ARG A 42 2.09 -6.88 -6.27
C ARG A 42 2.07 -5.79 -7.34
N LEU A 43 3.20 -5.14 -7.51
CA LEU A 43 3.45 -4.01 -8.39
C LEU A 43 4.69 -4.31 -9.24
N TYR A 44 4.87 -3.52 -10.30
CA TYR A 44 6.00 -3.54 -11.22
C TYR A 44 6.35 -4.97 -11.67
N GLY A 45 5.46 -5.57 -12.48
CA GLY A 45 5.67 -6.93 -12.99
C GLY A 45 5.84 -8.00 -11.90
N ASN A 46 5.16 -7.84 -10.77
CA ASN A 46 5.26 -8.68 -9.57
C ASN A 46 6.59 -8.63 -8.79
N GLN A 47 7.47 -7.68 -9.11
CA GLN A 47 8.78 -7.54 -8.46
C GLN A 47 8.73 -6.71 -7.18
N VAL A 48 7.69 -5.90 -6.99
CA VAL A 48 7.50 -5.04 -5.81
C VAL A 48 6.26 -5.47 -5.03
N LEU A 49 6.38 -5.55 -3.70
CA LEU A 49 5.25 -5.73 -2.79
C LEU A 49 4.89 -4.37 -2.18
N ALA A 50 3.61 -4.02 -2.20
CA ALA A 50 3.09 -2.80 -1.59
C ALA A 50 1.86 -3.11 -0.73
N GLY A 51 1.69 -2.35 0.35
CA GLY A 51 0.54 -2.47 1.23
C GLY A 51 0.02 -1.11 1.65
N PHE A 52 -1.31 -0.97 1.77
CA PHE A 52 -1.94 0.28 2.17
C PHE A 52 -3.00 0.07 3.27
N ALA A 53 -2.84 0.75 4.41
CA ALA A 53 -3.73 0.54 5.57
C ALA A 53 -5.02 1.39 5.53
N GLY A 54 -5.11 2.40 4.67
CA GLY A 54 -6.25 3.33 4.59
C GLY A 54 -7.47 2.82 3.82
N GLY A 55 -8.27 3.77 3.30
CA GLY A 55 -9.46 3.52 2.51
C GLY A 55 -9.16 2.85 1.16
N THR A 56 -10.07 2.01 0.68
CA THR A 56 -9.84 1.25 -0.57
C THR A 56 -9.68 2.17 -1.79
N ALA A 57 -10.43 3.28 -1.86
CA ALA A 57 -10.35 4.22 -2.98
C ALA A 57 -8.96 4.87 -3.08
N ASP A 58 -8.44 5.41 -1.98
CA ASP A 58 -7.10 6.02 -1.94
C ASP A 58 -6.01 5.01 -2.29
N ALA A 59 -6.18 3.74 -1.88
CA ALA A 59 -5.24 2.67 -2.18
C ALA A 59 -5.03 2.48 -3.69
N PHE A 60 -6.12 2.49 -4.48
CA PHE A 60 -6.05 2.32 -5.92
C PHE A 60 -5.26 3.46 -6.57
N THR A 61 -5.62 4.70 -6.25
CA THR A 61 -4.95 5.89 -6.80
C THR A 61 -3.47 5.93 -6.44
N LEU A 62 -3.11 5.63 -5.19
CA LEU A 62 -1.72 5.63 -4.74
C LEU A 62 -0.91 4.50 -5.39
N PHE A 63 -1.49 3.32 -5.58
CA PHE A 63 -0.82 2.24 -6.30
C PHE A 63 -0.59 2.56 -7.77
N GLU A 64 -1.57 3.13 -8.47
CA GLU A 64 -1.40 3.55 -9.87
C GLU A 64 -0.32 4.63 -10.03
N ARG A 65 -0.34 5.64 -9.16
CA ARG A 65 0.69 6.68 -9.13
C ARG A 65 2.08 6.09 -8.85
N PHE A 66 2.17 5.14 -7.91
CA PHE A 66 3.44 4.50 -7.58
C PHE A 66 3.96 3.61 -8.72
N GLU A 67 3.07 2.85 -9.38
CA GLU A 67 3.39 2.03 -10.56
C GLU A 67 3.99 2.90 -11.66
N ALA A 68 3.37 4.04 -11.95
CA ALA A 68 3.87 4.99 -12.94
C ALA A 68 5.28 5.53 -12.59
N LYS A 69 5.56 5.77 -11.30
CA LYS A 69 6.90 6.17 -10.85
C LYS A 69 7.90 5.01 -10.94
N LEU A 70 7.49 3.77 -10.71
CA LEU A 70 8.35 2.58 -10.88
C LEU A 70 8.73 2.41 -12.34
N GLU A 71 7.77 2.51 -13.27
CA GLU A 71 8.03 2.45 -14.71
C GLU A 71 8.97 3.57 -15.16
N LYS A 72 8.68 4.83 -14.79
CA LYS A 72 9.50 6.01 -15.16
C LYS A 72 10.95 5.91 -14.68
N HIS A 73 11.18 5.20 -13.57
CA HIS A 73 12.51 5.07 -12.95
C HIS A 73 13.06 3.65 -13.05
N GLN A 74 12.58 2.85 -14.01
CA GLN A 74 13.10 1.52 -14.34
C GLN A 74 13.21 0.60 -13.10
N GLY A 75 12.16 0.62 -12.26
CA GLY A 75 12.08 -0.22 -11.06
C GLY A 75 12.94 0.25 -9.88
N ASN A 76 13.56 1.43 -9.93
CA ASN A 76 14.32 1.96 -8.80
C ASN A 76 13.39 2.38 -7.65
N LEU A 77 13.15 1.43 -6.73
CA LEU A 77 12.19 1.56 -5.64
C LEU A 77 12.36 2.82 -4.78
N VAL A 78 13.61 3.14 -4.40
CA VAL A 78 13.90 4.29 -3.52
C VAL A 78 13.59 5.59 -4.25
N ARG A 79 14.05 5.72 -5.50
CA ARG A 79 13.79 6.92 -6.30
C ARG A 79 12.29 7.10 -6.55
N SER A 80 11.60 6.03 -6.96
CA SER A 80 10.15 6.09 -7.21
C SER A 80 9.36 6.48 -5.97
N ALA A 81 9.75 5.99 -4.79
CA ALA A 81 9.08 6.33 -3.53
C ALA A 81 9.28 7.79 -3.14
N VAL A 82 10.50 8.31 -3.30
CA VAL A 82 10.81 9.72 -3.03
C VAL A 82 10.03 10.63 -3.99
N GLU A 83 10.01 10.33 -5.28
CA GLU A 83 9.29 11.13 -6.27
C GLU A 83 7.77 11.06 -6.07
N MET A 84 7.22 9.91 -5.71
CA MET A 84 5.80 9.80 -5.32
C MET A 84 5.49 10.65 -4.08
N ALA A 85 6.35 10.62 -3.05
CA ALA A 85 6.15 11.38 -1.84
C ALA A 85 6.22 12.90 -2.07
N LYS A 86 7.06 13.36 -3.01
CA LYS A 86 7.10 14.76 -3.43
C LYS A 86 5.79 15.17 -4.10
N ASP A 87 5.33 14.42 -5.08
CA ASP A 87 4.06 14.68 -5.76
C ASP A 87 2.90 14.73 -4.74
N TRP A 88 2.86 13.79 -3.81
CA TRP A 88 1.81 13.71 -2.79
C TRP A 88 1.83 14.88 -1.79
N ARG A 89 2.97 15.53 -1.55
CA ARG A 89 3.04 16.73 -0.69
C ARG A 89 2.74 18.03 -1.42
N THR A 90 2.68 17.98 -2.74
CA THR A 90 2.47 19.17 -3.60
C THR A 90 1.01 19.27 -4.06
N ASP A 91 0.28 18.15 -4.02
CA ASP A 91 -1.19 18.12 -3.94
C ASP A 91 -1.68 18.60 -2.55
#